data_AF-A0AA41V0J4-F1
#
_entry.id   AF-A0AA41V0J4-F1
#
_cell.length_a   1.000
_cell.length_b   1.000
_cell.length_c   1.000
_cell.angle_alpha   90.00
_cell.angle_beta   90.00
_cell.angle_gamma   90.00
#
_symmetry.space_group_name_H-M   'P 1'
#
loop_
_entity.id
_entity.type
_entity.pdbx_description
1 polymer ?
#
loop_
_entity_poly.entity_id
_entity_poly.type
_entity_poly.pdbx_seq_one_letter_code
_entity_poly.pdbx_strand_id
1 'polypeptide(L)'
;MVKGREGERVRLYVRGTILGYKRVAYIYKAKVKTNGSHYRCIWGKVIRPHGNSGVVRAKFTSNLPPKSMGMRVRVFMYPSNI
;
A
#
# COMPACT_ATOMS: atom_id res chain seq x y z
N MET A 1 -4.79 4.14 -31.76
CA MET A 1 -3.50 3.80 -31.11
C MET A 1 -3.52 4.35 -29.68
N VAL A 2 -4.08 3.60 -28.72
CA VAL A 2 -4.29 4.08 -27.35
C VAL A 2 -2.98 3.91 -26.57
N LYS A 3 -2.36 5.05 -26.24
CA LYS A 3 -1.14 5.16 -25.43
C LYS A 3 -1.32 4.39 -24.12
N GLY A 4 -0.39 3.49 -23.82
CA GLY A 4 -0.40 2.63 -22.65
C GLY A 4 -0.64 3.42 -21.36
N ARG A 5 -1.72 3.07 -20.65
CA ARG A 5 -1.97 3.56 -19.30
C ARG A 5 -0.98 2.86 -18.38
N GLU A 6 0.23 3.39 -18.30
CA GLU A 6 1.19 3.03 -17.26
C GLU A 6 0.52 3.30 -15.91
N GLY A 7 0.12 2.23 -15.22
CA GLY A 7 -0.54 2.32 -13.93
C GLY A 7 0.32 3.15 -12.98
N GLU A 8 -0.19 4.32 -12.60
CA GLU A 8 0.49 5.22 -11.70
C GLU A 8 0.85 4.49 -10.41
N ARG A 9 2.15 4.43 -10.13
CA ARG A 9 2.69 3.82 -8.91
C ARG A 9 2.28 4.70 -7.73
N VAL A 10 1.32 4.24 -6.95
CA VAL A 10 0.85 4.96 -5.76
C VAL A 10 2.01 5.13 -4.77
N ARG A 11 2.53 6.35 -4.70
CA ARG A 11 3.65 6.79 -3.86
C ARG A 11 3.07 7.10 -2.48
N LEU A 12 3.14 6.13 -1.55
CA LEU A 12 2.65 6.35 -0.19
C LEU A 12 3.75 6.86 0.73
N TYR A 13 3.49 7.98 1.38
CA TYR A 13 4.31 8.56 2.42
C TYR A 13 4.06 7.83 3.75
N VAL A 14 4.77 6.72 4.00
CA VAL A 14 4.86 6.16 5.36
C VAL A 14 6.04 6.82 6.05
N ARG A 15 5.82 7.54 7.16
CA ARG A 15 6.91 8.06 8.00
C ARG A 15 7.48 6.92 8.82
N GLY A 16 8.72 6.52 8.54
CA GLY A 16 9.45 5.57 9.38
C GLY A 16 10.71 5.05 8.71
N THR A 17 11.79 5.01 9.47
CA THR A 17 12.92 4.14 9.17
C THR A 17 12.49 2.70 9.43
N ILE A 18 13.08 1.76 8.71
CA ILE A 18 13.10 0.31 8.99
C ILE A 18 12.10 -0.50 8.10
N LEU A 19 12.73 -1.42 7.35
CA LEU A 19 12.25 -2.76 6.94
C LEU A 19 11.85 -2.91 5.47
N GLY A 20 12.87 -3.16 4.64
CA GLY A 20 12.66 -3.79 3.34
C GLY A 20 11.81 -5.05 3.51
N TYR A 21 10.88 -5.27 2.58
CA TYR A 21 10.04 -6.47 2.45
C TYR A 21 8.89 -6.66 3.45
N LYS A 22 8.58 -5.68 4.31
CA LYS A 22 7.42 -5.81 5.19
C LYS A 22 6.08 -5.67 4.49
N ARG A 23 5.09 -6.38 5.04
CA ARG A 23 3.73 -6.41 4.48
C ARG A 23 2.96 -5.15 4.85
N VAL A 24 2.20 -4.67 3.87
CA VAL A 24 1.41 -3.44 3.93
C VAL A 24 -0.02 -3.78 3.54
N ALA A 25 -1.00 -3.20 4.23
CA ALA A 25 -2.41 -3.34 3.86
C ALA A 25 -3.13 -2.00 3.88
N TYR A 26 -3.84 -1.71 2.79
CA TYR A 26 -4.86 -0.67 2.74
C TYR A 26 -6.22 -1.29 3.04
N ILE A 27 -6.84 -0.87 4.14
CA ILE A 27 -8.14 -1.38 4.58
C ILE A 27 -9.18 -0.31 4.31
N TYR A 28 -10.28 -0.69 3.66
CA TYR A 28 -11.40 0.20 3.38
C TYR A 28 -12.73 -0.49 3.63
N LYS A 29 -13.77 0.31 3.85
CA LYS A 29 -15.15 -0.17 4.04
C LYS A 29 -15.92 -0.04 2.72
N ALA A 30 -16.62 -1.09 2.33
CA ALA A 30 -17.53 -1.11 1.19
C ALA A 30 -18.98 -1.29 1.65
N LYS A 31 -19.94 -0.87 0.81
CA LYS A 31 -21.38 -1.05 1.09
C LYS A 31 -21.83 -2.50 0.97
N VAL A 32 -21.27 -3.23 0.01
CA VAL A 32 -21.61 -4.64 -0.25
C VAL A 32 -20.75 -5.55 0.63
N LYS A 33 -21.41 -6.48 1.33
CA LYS A 33 -20.73 -7.53 2.10
C LYS A 33 -20.00 -8.48 1.16
N THR A 34 -18.76 -8.79 1.50
CA THR A 34 -17.95 -9.79 0.80
C THR A 34 -17.26 -10.65 1.86
N ASN A 35 -17.35 -11.98 1.73
CA ASN A 35 -16.79 -12.93 2.70
C ASN A 35 -17.21 -12.61 4.15
N GLY A 36 -18.50 -12.32 4.36
CA GLY A 36 -19.08 -12.06 5.67
C GLY A 36 -18.77 -10.67 6.27
N SER A 37 -17.95 -9.83 5.62
CA SER A 37 -17.58 -8.52 6.16
C SER A 37 -17.77 -7.38 5.15
N HIS A 38 -17.91 -6.16 5.67
CA HIS A 38 -17.88 -4.93 4.85
C HIS A 38 -16.46 -4.41 4.65
N TYR A 39 -15.47 -5.02 5.29
CA TYR A 39 -14.09 -4.60 5.23
C TYR A 39 -13.36 -5.34 4.12
N ARG A 40 -12.64 -4.58 3.30
CA ARG A 40 -11.83 -5.11 2.22
C ARG A 40 -10.41 -4.61 2.40
N CYS A 41 -9.46 -5.43 1.96
CA CYS A 41 -8.05 -5.11 2.06
C CYS A 41 -7.37 -5.23 0.70
N ILE A 42 -6.46 -4.30 0.41
CA ILE A 42 -5.51 -4.41 -0.68
C ILE A 42 -4.14 -4.63 -0.05
N TRP A 43 -3.54 -5.76 -0.37
CA TRP A 43 -2.24 -6.15 0.15
C TRP A 43 -1.11 -5.59 -0.69
N GLY A 44 0.01 -5.33 -0.05
CA GLY A 44 1.25 -4.93 -0.69
C GLY A 44 2.47 -5.22 0.15
N LYS A 45 3.63 -4.85 -0.38
CA LYS A 45 4.92 -4.94 0.29
C LYS A 45 5.71 -3.65 0.14
N VAL A 46 6.47 -3.30 1.15
CA VAL A 46 7.49 -2.24 1.05
C VAL A 46 8.66 -2.75 0.21
N ILE A 47 9.11 -1.94 -0.75
CA ILE A 47 10.22 -2.29 -1.64
C ILE A 47 11.50 -1.55 -1.24
N ARG A 48 11.48 -0.22 -1.26
CA ARG A 48 12.70 0.58 -1.06
C ARG A 48 12.39 1.93 -0.43
N PRO A 49 13.34 2.55 0.29
CA PRO A 49 13.23 3.92 0.74
C PRO A 49 13.13 4.89 -0.44
N HIS A 50 12.60 6.07 -0.18
CA HIS A 50 12.36 7.10 -1.17
C HIS A 50 12.69 8.49 -0.64
N GLY A 51 13.79 9.06 -1.11
CA GLY A 51 14.28 10.35 -0.63
C GLY A 51 14.75 10.29 0.82
N ASN A 52 14.96 11.46 1.42
CA ASN A 52 15.64 11.59 2.71
C ASN A 52 14.68 11.86 3.89
N SER A 53 13.38 12.03 3.62
CA SER A 53 12.38 12.40 4.63
C SER A 53 11.69 11.17 5.28
N GLY A 54 12.34 10.00 5.23
CA GLY A 54 11.81 8.78 5.82
C GLY A 54 10.57 8.22 5.11
N VAL A 55 10.46 8.42 3.80
CA VAL A 55 9.36 7.94 2.93
C VAL A 55 9.77 6.63 2.25
N VAL A 56 8.81 5.78 1.90
CA VAL A 56 9.06 4.47 1.27
C VAL A 56 8.23 4.26 0.02
N ARG A 57 8.73 3.43 -0.91
CA ARG A 57 7.94 2.91 -2.03
C ARG A 57 7.35 1.56 -1.66
N ALA A 58 6.05 1.40 -1.87
CA ALA A 58 5.34 0.13 -1.73
C ALA A 58 4.80 -0.34 -3.09
N LYS A 59 4.70 -1.65 -3.27
CA LYS A 59 3.99 -2.28 -4.40
C LYS A 59 2.83 -3.09 -3.85
N PHE A 60 1.64 -2.77 -4.31
CA PHE A 60 0.41 -3.48 -3.99
C PHE A 60 0.12 -4.54 -5.04
N THR A 61 -0.69 -5.54 -4.69
CA THR A 61 -1.15 -6.58 -5.61
C THR A 61 -2.01 -5.98 -6.72
N SER A 62 -2.91 -5.06 -6.36
CA SER A 62 -3.62 -4.15 -7.26
C SER A 62 -3.25 -2.72 -6.93
N ASN A 63 -3.20 -1.85 -7.96
CA ASN A 63 -2.95 -0.43 -7.75
C ASN A 63 -4.03 0.15 -6.82
N LEU A 64 -3.61 1.01 -5.90
CA LEU A 64 -4.56 1.64 -4.99
C LEU A 64 -5.42 2.65 -5.75
N PRO A 65 -6.69 2.82 -5.35
CA PRO A 65 -7.54 3.84 -5.94
C PRO A 65 -7.02 5.24 -5.58
N PRO A 66 -7.24 6.27 -6.41
CA PRO A 66 -6.78 7.64 -6.14
C PRO A 66 -7.38 8.22 -4.85
N LYS A 67 -8.58 7.77 -4.46
CA LYS A 67 -9.22 8.10 -3.17
C LYS A 67 -8.38 7.71 -1.94
N SER A 68 -7.42 6.79 -2.09
CA SER A 68 -6.53 6.37 -1.00
C SER A 68 -5.41 7.38 -0.71
N MET A 69 -5.19 8.38 -1.56
CA MET A 69 -4.18 9.42 -1.31
C MET A 69 -4.55 10.21 -0.05
N GLY A 70 -3.59 10.40 0.86
CA GLY A 70 -3.82 11.04 2.17
C GLY A 70 -4.47 10.13 3.22
N MET A 71 -4.93 8.93 2.84
CA MET A 71 -5.44 7.95 3.81
C MET A 71 -4.29 7.17 4.45
N ARG A 72 -4.55 6.67 5.67
CA ARG A 72 -3.60 5.84 6.41
C ARG A 72 -3.58 4.42 5.86
N VAL A 73 -2.38 3.84 5.84
CA VAL A 73 -2.14 2.44 5.47
C VAL A 73 -1.43 1.75 6.62
N ARG A 74 -1.73 0.47 6.86
CA ARG A 74 -1.12 -0.30 7.95
C ARG A 74 0.13 -1.01 7.45
N VAL A 75 1.25 -0.80 8.14
CA VAL A 75 2.49 -1.55 7.92
C VAL A 75 2.61 -2.56 9.05
N PHE A 76 2.85 -3.82 8.70
CA PHE A 76 3.00 -4.89 9.66
C PHE A 76 4.48 -5.15 9.95
N MET A 77 4.76 -5.80 11.09
CA MET A 77 6.12 -6.16 11.50
C MET A 77 6.68 -7.42 10.82
N TYR A 78 5.89 -8.14 10.02
CA TYR A 78 6.30 -9.36 9.34
C TYR A 78 6.51 -9.17 7.83
N PRO A 79 7.31 -10.03 7.17
CA PRO A 79 8.16 -11.07 7.75
C PRO A 79 9.29 -10.47 8.60
N SER A 80 9.50 -11.02 9.80
CA SER A 80 10.53 -10.58 10.73
C SER A 80 11.77 -11.44 10.53
N ASN A 81 12.91 -10.78 10.26
CA ASN A 81 14.24 -11.39 10.28
C ASN A 81 15.01 -10.93 11.54
N ILE A 82 14.28 -10.67 12.62
CA ILE A 82 14.84 -10.42 13.95
C ILE A 82 14.99 -11.78 14.62
#